data_AF-W5M7C1-F1
#
_entry.id   AF-W5M7C1-F1
#
_cell.length_a   1.000
_cell.length_b   1.000
_cell.length_c   1.000
_cell.angle_alpha   90.00
_cell.angle_beta   90.00
_cell.angle_gamma   90.00
#
_symmetry.space_group_name_H-M   'P 1'
#
loop_
_entity.id
_entity.type
_entity.pdbx_description
1 polymer ?
#
loop_
_entity_poly.entity_id
_entity_poly.type
_entity_poly.pdbx_seq_one_letter_code
_entity_poly.pdbx_strand_id
1 'polypeptide(L)'
;MSSSTGSSYETSTTTTELPSQDSAESSTRTSTAALEETSTATTTTLLETSTTTEGRSLGKDIAALDWCYLSLALVGLIASGFILYSYLKSYRTGCTFRKLDILVGALSISDSFIILYSIPTILLPYSKITNPSCAVFSFFFNFAYLNAQFLHVLVGCFLKWEESRARVALVRKAVGHPAVCVALSALAAFLCSVLITGLLGTHEGIHQNIACQLDPPEASPQYDIAKFSLGFLLPYLLLMGFLITCCVVWIRDKVSFPSRLKACSGILAVGLTAFCSRLVYNSILVHRSGLKSDTGEGSLWKQALTHSAELVLFSACCLELVLLVFLCQPCQDARRDVVRHLQHCCQSISRREANRNIMEPHIEIGKDDPISLNSDNQES
;
A
#
# COMPACT_ATOMS: atom_id res chain seq x y z
N MET A 1 -33.70 -56.44 -14.03
CA MET A 1 -35.08 -56.96 -14.18
C MET A 1 -35.71 -56.92 -12.81
N SER A 2 -36.99 -56.53 -12.70
CA SER A 2 -37.79 -56.46 -11.46
C SER A 2 -37.29 -55.38 -10.44
N SER A 3 -38.10 -54.50 -9.82
CA SER A 3 -39.53 -54.48 -9.45
C SER A 3 -39.86 -55.42 -8.28
N SER A 4 -40.71 -55.08 -7.30
CA SER A 4 -41.52 -53.86 -7.08
C SER A 4 -42.02 -53.78 -5.62
N THR A 5 -42.65 -52.65 -5.21
CA THR A 5 -43.60 -52.49 -4.07
C THR A 5 -43.13 -52.90 -2.65
N GLY A 6 -43.47 -52.29 -1.52
CA GLY A 6 -44.63 -51.54 -0.99
C GLY A 6 -44.53 -51.65 0.57
N SER A 7 -45.37 -51.09 1.45
CA SER A 7 -46.63 -50.34 1.33
C SER A 7 -46.83 -49.41 2.56
N SER A 8 -47.81 -48.51 2.48
CA SER A 8 -48.25 -47.48 3.44
C SER A 8 -48.74 -47.97 4.81
N TYR A 9 -48.91 -47.04 5.79
CA TYR A 9 -50.12 -46.80 6.62
C TYR A 9 -49.97 -45.44 7.37
N GLU A 10 -50.75 -44.40 6.99
CA GLU A 10 -51.90 -43.78 7.72
C GLU A 10 -51.53 -42.71 8.79
N THR A 11 -52.08 -41.47 8.85
CA THR A 11 -53.48 -40.91 8.84
C THR A 11 -54.05 -40.81 10.28
N SER A 12 -54.70 -39.73 10.79
CA SER A 12 -55.12 -38.40 10.27
C SER A 12 -54.71 -37.28 11.27
N THR A 13 -55.25 -36.06 11.49
CA THR A 13 -56.40 -35.19 11.06
C THR A 13 -55.96 -33.72 11.34
N THR A 14 -56.38 -32.62 10.67
CA THR A 14 -57.70 -31.93 10.56
C THR A 14 -58.25 -31.44 11.92
N THR A 15 -58.46 -30.14 12.17
CA THR A 15 -59.55 -29.23 11.70
C THR A 15 -59.09 -27.77 12.00
N THR A 16 -58.98 -26.80 11.09
CA THR A 16 -59.98 -26.09 10.24
C THR A 16 -60.86 -25.09 10.98
N GLU A 17 -60.64 -23.77 10.81
CA GLU A 17 -61.73 -22.77 10.66
C GLU A 17 -61.25 -21.43 10.05
N LEU A 18 -62.20 -20.67 9.49
CA LEU A 18 -62.09 -19.44 8.68
C LEU A 18 -63.54 -18.90 8.50
N PRO A 19 -63.83 -17.66 8.03
CA PRO A 19 -63.09 -16.40 7.96
C PRO A 19 -63.81 -15.27 8.76
N SER A 20 -63.42 -14.00 8.58
CA SER A 20 -64.37 -12.87 8.39
C SER A 20 -63.66 -11.59 7.92
N GLN A 21 -64.41 -10.62 7.41
CA GLN A 21 -63.94 -9.46 6.65
C GLN A 21 -64.85 -8.25 6.88
N ASP A 22 -64.30 -7.09 7.25
CA ASP A 22 -64.86 -5.72 7.09
C ASP A 22 -63.77 -4.69 7.48
N SER A 23 -63.58 -3.52 6.85
CA SER A 23 -64.44 -2.32 6.67
C SER A 23 -64.61 -1.50 7.96
N ALA A 24 -64.48 -0.16 8.02
CA ALA A 24 -63.94 0.86 7.10
C ALA A 24 -63.66 2.16 7.92
N GLU A 25 -63.30 3.29 7.26
CA GLU A 25 -63.25 4.66 7.82
C GLU A 25 -62.22 4.96 8.94
N SER A 26 -61.92 6.21 9.33
CA SER A 26 -61.79 7.50 8.60
C SER A 26 -61.18 8.55 9.55
N SER A 27 -60.20 9.36 9.10
CA SER A 27 -59.92 10.68 9.71
C SER A 27 -58.96 11.55 8.87
N THR A 28 -59.49 12.67 8.39
CA THR A 28 -58.76 13.73 7.69
C THR A 28 -58.03 14.66 8.66
N ARG A 29 -56.83 15.15 8.30
CA ARG A 29 -56.43 16.51 8.70
C ARG A 29 -55.54 17.20 7.66
N THR A 30 -55.93 18.42 7.30
CA THR A 30 -55.30 19.26 6.28
C THR A 30 -54.67 20.50 6.92
N SER A 31 -53.46 20.87 6.50
CA SER A 31 -53.00 22.28 6.41
C SER A 31 -51.68 22.34 5.61
N THR A 32 -51.65 22.78 4.34
CA THR A 32 -51.58 24.17 3.80
C THR A 32 -50.25 24.93 4.03
N ALA A 33 -49.34 24.76 3.05
CA ALA A 33 -48.46 25.75 2.39
C ALA A 33 -47.82 26.98 3.12
N ALA A 34 -46.48 26.97 3.14
CA ALA A 34 -45.54 28.01 2.68
C ALA A 34 -44.26 27.25 2.23
N LEU A 35 -43.53 27.49 1.13
CA LEU A 35 -43.14 28.66 0.32
C LEU A 35 -42.05 29.53 0.99
N GLU A 36 -40.95 29.73 0.23
CA GLU A 36 -39.64 30.33 0.61
C GLU A 36 -38.84 29.47 1.64
N GLU A 37 -37.50 29.45 1.64
CA GLU A 37 -36.52 30.24 0.90
C GLU A 37 -35.28 29.40 0.47
N THR A 38 -34.47 29.91 -0.47
CA THR A 38 -33.22 29.27 -0.93
C THR A 38 -32.08 29.50 0.07
N SER A 39 -31.39 28.45 0.53
CA SER A 39 -30.08 28.62 1.17
C SER A 39 -29.11 27.46 0.90
N THR A 40 -27.93 27.81 0.38
CA THR A 40 -26.83 26.89 0.06
C THR A 40 -25.88 26.83 1.26
N ALA A 41 -25.98 25.79 2.10
CA ALA A 41 -25.19 25.67 3.33
C ALA A 41 -24.53 24.29 3.54
N THR A 42 -23.26 24.21 3.15
CA THR A 42 -22.14 23.46 3.75
C THR A 42 -22.42 22.21 4.59
N THR A 43 -22.01 21.05 4.09
CA THR A 43 -21.93 19.78 4.83
C THR A 43 -20.72 19.73 5.78
N THR A 44 -20.87 20.21 7.02
CA THR A 44 -19.88 19.97 8.11
C THR A 44 -20.54 19.83 9.48
N THR A 45 -21.05 18.63 9.80
CA THR A 45 -21.56 18.28 11.14
C THR A 45 -21.25 16.82 11.48
N LEU A 46 -20.11 16.57 12.13
CA LEU A 46 -19.93 15.47 13.12
C LEU A 46 -18.54 15.49 13.83
N LEU A 47 -18.13 16.64 14.41
CA LEU A 47 -17.17 16.63 15.52
C LEU A 47 -17.25 17.89 16.41
N GLU A 48 -18.45 18.23 16.87
CA GLU A 48 -18.62 19.25 17.92
C GLU A 48 -19.05 18.57 19.22
N THR A 49 -18.11 18.43 20.15
CA THR A 49 -18.37 17.92 21.51
C THR A 49 -17.34 18.52 22.47
N SER A 50 -17.85 19.22 23.49
CA SER A 50 -17.13 19.71 24.68
C SER A 50 -16.01 20.73 24.46
N THR A 51 -16.35 22.00 24.66
CA THR A 51 -15.40 23.10 24.87
C THR A 51 -14.67 22.97 26.21
N THR A 52 -13.53 22.28 26.22
CA THR A 52 -12.52 22.38 27.30
C THR A 52 -11.12 22.63 26.71
N THR A 53 -10.21 23.15 27.53
CA THR A 53 -8.87 23.58 27.09
C THR A 53 -8.00 22.43 26.53
N GLU A 54 -8.29 21.18 26.91
CA GLU A 54 -7.57 19.98 26.49
C GLU A 54 -7.79 19.63 25.00
N GLY A 55 -9.01 19.87 24.47
CA GLY A 55 -9.31 19.59 23.06
C GLY A 55 -8.43 20.36 22.07
N ARG A 56 -7.83 21.48 22.52
CA ARG A 56 -6.90 22.30 21.73
C ARG A 56 -5.46 21.78 21.72
N SER A 57 -5.12 20.79 22.55
CA SER A 57 -3.94 19.94 22.34
C SER A 57 -4.30 18.82 21.37
N LEU A 58 -5.33 18.03 21.70
CA LEU A 58 -5.70 16.81 20.97
C LEU A 58 -5.87 17.04 19.45
N GLY A 59 -6.51 18.15 19.06
CA GLY A 59 -6.66 18.53 17.64
C GLY A 59 -5.35 18.90 16.91
N LYS A 60 -4.30 19.34 17.63
CA LYS A 60 -2.95 19.51 17.07
C LYS A 60 -2.23 18.18 16.96
N ASP A 61 -2.38 17.33 17.97
CA ASP A 61 -1.68 16.04 18.06
C ASP A 61 -2.18 15.08 16.95
N ILE A 62 -3.48 15.09 16.64
CA ILE A 62 -4.08 14.39 15.50
C ILE A 62 -3.53 14.94 14.17
N ALA A 63 -3.61 16.26 13.96
CA ALA A 63 -3.12 16.87 12.72
C ALA A 63 -1.61 16.60 12.48
N ALA A 64 -0.80 16.59 13.55
CA ALA A 64 0.61 16.24 13.49
C ALA A 64 0.85 14.78 13.09
N LEU A 65 -0.02 13.85 13.51
CA LEU A 65 0.00 12.45 13.08
C LEU A 65 -0.29 12.33 11.58
N ASP A 66 -1.28 13.04 11.07
CA ASP A 66 -1.64 13.04 9.64
C ASP A 66 -0.52 13.62 8.76
N TRP A 67 0.13 14.71 9.20
CA TRP A 67 1.30 15.27 8.52
C TRP A 67 2.52 14.35 8.56
N CYS A 68 2.75 13.66 9.68
CA CYS A 68 3.80 12.64 9.82
C CYS A 68 3.54 11.47 8.85
N TYR A 69 2.29 11.01 8.78
CA TYR A 69 1.88 9.96 7.86
C TYR A 69 2.07 10.37 6.39
N LEU A 70 1.56 11.53 5.98
CA LEU A 70 1.65 12.01 4.61
C LEU A 70 3.12 12.22 4.19
N SER A 71 3.97 12.66 5.11
CA SER A 71 5.43 12.74 4.90
C SER A 71 6.05 11.36 4.70
N LEU A 72 5.65 10.35 5.48
CA LEU A 72 6.15 8.99 5.36
C LEU A 72 5.69 8.32 4.05
N ALA A 73 4.43 8.51 3.66
CA ALA A 73 3.88 8.07 2.38
C ALA A 73 4.62 8.72 1.19
N LEU A 74 4.90 10.03 1.26
CA LEU A 74 5.71 10.74 0.27
C LEU A 74 7.14 10.17 0.18
N VAL A 75 7.80 9.89 1.31
CA VAL A 75 9.13 9.24 1.34
C VAL A 75 9.07 7.84 0.70
N GLY A 76 8.04 7.04 1.00
CA GLY A 76 7.83 5.73 0.38
C GLY A 76 7.64 5.82 -1.15
N LEU A 77 6.79 6.73 -1.62
CA LEU A 77 6.56 6.93 -3.06
C LEU A 77 7.80 7.46 -3.79
N ILE A 78 8.59 8.35 -3.17
CA ILE A 78 9.89 8.80 -3.71
C ILE A 78 10.87 7.63 -3.77
N ALA A 79 10.95 6.80 -2.72
CA ALA A 79 11.82 5.62 -2.70
C ALA A 79 11.45 4.62 -3.80
N SER A 80 10.16 4.32 -3.99
CA SER A 80 9.71 3.46 -5.09
C SER A 80 9.94 4.07 -6.47
N GLY A 81 9.65 5.36 -6.65
CA GLY A 81 9.95 6.08 -7.88
C GLY A 81 11.44 6.02 -8.24
N PHE A 82 12.32 6.06 -7.23
CA PHE A 82 13.76 5.88 -7.39
C PHE A 82 14.15 4.43 -7.74
N ILE A 83 13.54 3.41 -7.12
CA ILE A 83 13.74 1.98 -7.47
C ILE A 83 13.32 1.75 -8.93
N LEU A 84 12.14 2.23 -9.32
CA LEU A 84 11.58 2.10 -10.66
C LEU A 84 12.41 2.85 -11.70
N TYR A 85 12.88 4.07 -11.39
CA TYR A 85 13.84 4.80 -12.24
C TYR A 85 15.15 4.03 -12.43
N SER A 86 15.70 3.48 -11.34
CA SER A 86 16.94 2.67 -11.37
C SER A 86 16.78 1.43 -12.24
N TYR A 87 15.61 0.77 -12.15
CA TYR A 87 15.23 -0.35 -12.99
C TYR A 87 15.10 0.06 -14.47
N LEU A 88 14.36 1.13 -14.80
CA LEU A 88 14.22 1.61 -16.19
C LEU A 88 15.57 2.07 -16.79
N LYS A 89 16.45 2.68 -15.99
CA LYS A 89 17.83 3.02 -16.41
C LYS A 89 18.60 1.76 -16.80
N SER A 90 18.63 0.76 -15.90
CA SER A 90 19.31 -0.53 -16.12
C SER A 90 18.79 -1.27 -17.36
N TYR A 91 17.47 -1.23 -17.60
CA TYR A 91 16.83 -1.80 -18.80
C TYR A 91 17.33 -1.11 -20.07
N ARG A 92 17.36 0.23 -20.09
CA ARG A 92 17.80 1.03 -21.25
C ARG A 92 19.29 0.91 -21.53
N THR A 93 20.12 0.68 -20.52
CA THR A 93 21.57 0.46 -20.69
C THR A 93 21.94 -0.97 -21.11
N GLY A 94 20.94 -1.86 -21.34
CA GLY A 94 21.18 -3.24 -21.75
C GLY A 94 21.85 -4.11 -20.67
N CYS A 95 21.82 -3.67 -19.40
CA CYS A 95 22.43 -4.40 -18.31
C CYS A 95 21.66 -5.70 -18.05
N THR A 96 22.38 -6.82 -17.90
CA THR A 96 21.76 -8.12 -17.61
C THR A 96 21.20 -8.13 -16.19
N PHE A 97 19.89 -7.88 -16.05
CA PHE A 97 19.20 -7.99 -14.76
C PHE A 97 19.47 -9.33 -14.08
N ARG A 98 19.77 -9.28 -12.78
CA ARG A 98 19.60 -10.46 -11.94
C ARG A 98 18.11 -10.72 -11.80
N LYS A 99 17.74 -11.99 -11.69
CA LYS A 99 16.31 -12.39 -11.59
C LYS A 99 15.61 -11.70 -10.42
N LEU A 100 16.34 -11.49 -9.32
CA LEU A 100 15.91 -10.78 -8.13
C LEU A 100 15.47 -9.33 -8.41
N ASP A 101 16.17 -8.61 -9.29
CA ASP A 101 15.92 -7.18 -9.56
C ASP A 101 14.50 -6.97 -10.14
N ILE A 102 14.03 -7.93 -10.95
CA ILE A 102 12.70 -7.95 -11.56
C ILE A 102 11.61 -8.19 -10.49
N LEU A 103 11.88 -9.05 -9.50
CA LEU A 103 10.98 -9.27 -8.37
C LEU A 103 10.96 -8.07 -7.42
N VAL A 104 12.11 -7.44 -7.17
CA VAL A 104 12.21 -6.20 -6.36
C VAL A 104 11.46 -5.05 -7.03
N GLY A 105 11.55 -4.90 -8.35
CA GLY A 105 10.74 -3.93 -9.10
C GLY A 105 9.24 -4.20 -8.97
N ALA A 106 8.80 -5.45 -9.12
CA ALA A 106 7.38 -5.83 -8.96
C ALA A 106 6.87 -5.65 -7.52
N LEU A 107 7.73 -5.90 -6.52
CA LEU A 107 7.42 -5.68 -5.10
C LEU A 107 7.26 -4.18 -4.83
N SER A 108 8.23 -3.37 -5.28
CA SER A 108 8.20 -1.91 -5.18
C SER A 108 6.92 -1.31 -5.77
N ILE A 109 6.48 -1.80 -6.94
CA ILE A 109 5.20 -1.41 -7.55
C ILE A 109 4.00 -1.81 -6.68
N SER A 110 4.01 -3.01 -6.11
CA SER A 110 2.92 -3.52 -5.25
C SER A 110 2.81 -2.73 -3.94
N ASP A 111 3.93 -2.46 -3.27
CA ASP A 111 3.98 -1.64 -2.06
C ASP A 111 3.62 -0.16 -2.36
N SER A 112 3.88 0.33 -3.58
CA SER A 112 3.41 1.65 -4.02
C SER A 112 1.88 1.71 -4.13
N PHE A 113 1.25 0.67 -4.68
CA PHE A 113 -0.21 0.60 -4.71
C PHE A 113 -0.80 0.53 -3.30
N ILE A 114 -0.19 -0.21 -2.38
CA ILE A 114 -0.57 -0.20 -0.96
C ILE A 114 -0.55 1.23 -0.38
N ILE A 115 0.52 2.00 -0.63
CA ILE A 115 0.66 3.38 -0.17
C ILE A 115 -0.27 4.37 -0.89
N LEU A 116 -0.65 4.10 -2.14
CA LEU A 116 -1.63 4.92 -2.88
C LEU A 116 -3.06 4.68 -2.41
N TYR A 117 -3.44 3.43 -2.10
CA TYR A 117 -4.78 3.12 -1.56
C TYR A 117 -4.98 3.59 -0.13
N SER A 118 -3.90 3.82 0.64
CA SER A 118 -3.97 4.28 2.03
C SER A 118 -4.05 5.80 2.23
N ILE A 119 -3.72 6.59 1.20
CA ILE A 119 -3.87 8.06 1.25
C ILE A 119 -5.34 8.49 1.36
N PRO A 120 -6.30 7.94 0.57
CA PRO A 120 -7.73 8.23 0.71
C PRO A 120 -8.30 8.01 2.11
N THR A 121 -7.90 6.93 2.82
CA THR A 121 -8.43 6.61 4.16
C THR A 121 -8.07 7.64 5.24
N ILE A 122 -7.05 8.48 4.99
CA ILE A 122 -6.58 9.50 5.95
C ILE A 122 -7.00 10.91 5.50
N LEU A 123 -7.03 11.20 4.20
CA LEU A 123 -7.58 12.47 3.68
C LEU A 123 -9.12 12.54 3.80
N LEU A 124 -9.81 11.40 3.69
CA LEU A 124 -11.27 11.30 3.64
C LEU A 124 -11.78 10.07 4.45
N PRO A 125 -11.54 10.02 5.78
CA PRO A 125 -11.85 8.84 6.62
C PRO A 125 -13.34 8.45 6.66
N TYR A 126 -14.24 9.31 6.16
CA TYR A 126 -15.68 9.06 6.06
C TYR A 126 -16.23 9.34 4.66
N SER A 127 -15.46 9.02 3.62
CA SER A 127 -15.94 9.01 2.23
C SER A 127 -17.13 8.06 2.07
N LYS A 128 -18.33 8.62 2.12
CA LYS A 128 -19.59 7.94 1.80
C LYS A 128 -19.60 7.57 0.33
N ILE A 129 -19.35 6.30 0.03
CA ILE A 129 -19.39 5.76 -1.33
C ILE A 129 -20.33 4.55 -1.39
N THR A 130 -20.72 4.18 -2.61
CA THR A 130 -21.60 3.04 -2.83
C THR A 130 -20.87 1.72 -2.52
N ASN A 131 -21.62 0.73 -2.05
CA ASN A 131 -21.13 -0.64 -1.82
C ASN A 131 -20.23 -1.21 -2.95
N PRO A 132 -20.60 -1.16 -4.25
CA PRO A 132 -19.73 -1.66 -5.32
C PRO A 132 -18.43 -0.85 -5.48
N SER A 133 -18.43 0.47 -5.25
CA SER A 133 -17.19 1.27 -5.26
C SER A 133 -16.24 0.83 -4.15
N CYS A 134 -16.76 0.51 -2.96
CA CYS A 134 -15.96 0.01 -1.86
C CYS A 134 -15.41 -1.39 -2.13
N ALA A 135 -16.21 -2.29 -2.71
CA ALA A 135 -15.77 -3.62 -3.11
C ALA A 135 -14.62 -3.56 -4.14
N VAL A 136 -14.70 -2.67 -5.14
CA VAL A 136 -13.64 -2.47 -6.14
C VAL A 136 -12.36 -1.90 -5.51
N PHE A 137 -12.48 -0.94 -4.59
CA PHE A 137 -11.34 -0.38 -3.86
C PHE A 137 -10.65 -1.42 -2.97
N SER A 138 -11.42 -2.17 -2.18
CA SER A 138 -10.92 -3.27 -1.35
C SER A 138 -10.33 -4.41 -2.20
N PHE A 139 -10.89 -4.71 -3.38
CA PHE A 139 -10.30 -5.66 -4.33
C PHE A 139 -8.89 -5.25 -4.77
N PHE A 140 -8.70 -4.00 -5.22
CA PHE A 140 -7.38 -3.55 -5.66
C PHE A 140 -6.36 -3.47 -4.51
N PHE A 141 -6.79 -3.08 -3.31
CA PHE A 141 -5.93 -3.15 -2.13
C PHE A 141 -5.50 -4.59 -1.82
N ASN A 142 -6.45 -5.53 -1.76
CA ASN A 142 -6.18 -6.94 -1.54
C ASN A 142 -5.26 -7.53 -2.64
N PHE A 143 -5.43 -7.11 -3.89
CA PHE A 143 -4.56 -7.52 -5.00
C PHE A 143 -3.11 -7.06 -4.80
N ALA A 144 -2.89 -5.78 -4.48
CA ALA A 144 -1.55 -5.25 -4.22
C ALA A 144 -0.92 -5.94 -3.00
N TYR A 145 -1.69 -6.10 -1.91
CA TYR A 145 -1.28 -6.78 -0.69
C TYR A 145 -0.84 -8.24 -0.93
N LEU A 146 -1.67 -9.04 -1.60
CA LEU A 146 -1.40 -10.45 -1.87
C LEU A 146 -0.27 -10.63 -2.88
N ASN A 147 -0.18 -9.78 -3.90
CA ASN A 147 0.94 -9.85 -4.85
C ASN A 147 2.28 -9.52 -4.16
N ALA A 148 2.32 -8.50 -3.28
CA ALA A 148 3.50 -8.22 -2.47
C ALA A 148 3.90 -9.43 -1.60
N GLN A 149 2.94 -10.08 -0.95
CA GLN A 149 3.19 -11.28 -0.14
C GLN A 149 3.75 -12.45 -0.98
N PHE A 150 3.14 -12.75 -2.12
CA PHE A 150 3.63 -13.81 -3.01
C PHE A 150 4.99 -13.47 -3.63
N LEU A 151 5.30 -12.19 -3.87
CA LEU A 151 6.62 -11.74 -4.30
C LEU A 151 7.68 -11.87 -3.20
N HIS A 152 7.37 -11.57 -1.94
CA HIS A 152 8.24 -11.85 -0.79
C HIS A 152 8.58 -13.36 -0.70
N VAL A 153 7.58 -14.24 -0.87
CA VAL A 153 7.81 -15.70 -0.92
C VAL A 153 8.71 -16.08 -2.09
N LEU A 154 8.43 -15.57 -3.30
CA LEU A 154 9.25 -15.84 -4.48
C LEU A 154 10.69 -15.34 -4.34
N VAL A 155 10.92 -14.18 -3.72
CA VAL A 155 12.26 -13.65 -3.40
C VAL A 155 13.03 -14.65 -2.52
N GLY A 156 12.41 -15.16 -1.45
CA GLY A 156 12.98 -16.22 -0.62
C GLY A 156 13.27 -17.52 -1.40
N CYS A 157 12.41 -17.88 -2.35
CA CYS A 157 12.61 -19.04 -3.23
C CYS A 157 13.78 -18.85 -4.21
N PHE A 158 13.96 -17.66 -4.78
CA PHE A 158 15.06 -17.37 -5.70
C PHE A 158 16.43 -17.45 -5.02
N LEU A 159 16.53 -17.02 -3.75
CA LEU A 159 17.75 -17.21 -2.94
C LEU A 159 18.09 -18.70 -2.76
N LYS A 160 17.08 -19.57 -2.55
CA LYS A 160 17.26 -21.04 -2.50
C LYS A 160 17.73 -21.63 -3.83
N TRP A 161 17.24 -21.10 -4.95
CA TRP A 161 17.51 -21.65 -6.29
C TRP A 161 18.76 -21.12 -7.00
N GLU A 162 19.28 -19.93 -6.68
CA GLU A 162 20.62 -19.52 -7.17
C GLU A 162 21.73 -20.44 -6.63
N GLU A 163 21.53 -21.03 -5.44
CA GLU A 163 22.56 -21.84 -4.77
C GLU A 163 22.54 -23.33 -5.14
N SER A 164 21.36 -23.96 -5.27
CA SER A 164 21.25 -25.42 -5.47
C SER A 164 21.50 -25.88 -6.92
N ARG A 165 22.74 -25.68 -7.41
CA ARG A 165 23.15 -25.92 -8.81
C ARG A 165 22.83 -27.32 -9.37
N ALA A 166 22.84 -28.36 -8.54
CA ALA A 166 22.93 -29.74 -9.01
C ALA A 166 21.60 -30.53 -9.13
N ARG A 167 20.54 -30.14 -8.40
CA ARG A 167 19.41 -31.07 -8.13
C ARG A 167 18.04 -30.71 -8.71
N VAL A 168 17.86 -29.55 -9.37
CA VAL A 168 16.52 -29.08 -9.77
C VAL A 168 16.45 -28.47 -11.18
N ALA A 169 17.07 -29.13 -12.17
CA ALA A 169 17.13 -28.64 -13.57
C ALA A 169 15.75 -28.33 -14.18
N LEU A 170 14.73 -29.12 -13.85
CA LEU A 170 13.36 -28.98 -14.39
C LEU A 170 12.67 -27.71 -13.85
N VAL A 171 12.73 -27.48 -12.52
CA VAL A 171 12.25 -26.23 -11.91
C VAL A 171 13.08 -25.03 -12.37
N ARG A 172 14.41 -25.18 -12.58
CA ARG A 172 15.25 -24.12 -13.15
C ARG A 172 14.83 -23.71 -14.58
N LYS A 173 14.13 -24.58 -15.32
CA LYS A 173 13.55 -24.25 -16.64
C LYS A 173 12.23 -23.47 -16.49
N ALA A 174 11.32 -23.90 -15.61
CA ALA A 174 10.05 -23.20 -15.34
C ALA A 174 10.28 -21.84 -14.66
N VAL A 175 11.06 -21.82 -13.58
CA VAL A 175 11.57 -20.63 -12.85
C VAL A 175 12.77 -20.02 -13.62
N GLY A 176 12.88 -20.32 -14.92
CA GLY A 176 13.84 -19.74 -15.85
C GLY A 176 13.64 -18.23 -16.00
N HIS A 177 12.38 -17.80 -16.14
CA HIS A 177 12.00 -16.42 -16.37
C HIS A 177 11.32 -15.80 -15.14
N PRO A 178 11.94 -14.82 -14.45
CA PRO A 178 11.33 -14.17 -13.30
C PRO A 178 10.03 -13.44 -13.65
N ALA A 179 9.91 -12.89 -14.86
CA ALA A 179 8.67 -12.27 -15.36
C ALA A 179 7.47 -13.24 -15.38
N VAL A 180 7.69 -14.53 -15.66
CA VAL A 180 6.64 -15.56 -15.57
C VAL A 180 6.26 -15.82 -14.12
N CYS A 181 7.22 -15.76 -13.19
CA CYS A 181 6.95 -15.91 -11.76
C CYS A 181 6.14 -14.72 -11.21
N VAL A 182 6.44 -13.50 -11.66
CA VAL A 182 5.67 -12.28 -11.34
C VAL A 182 4.26 -12.32 -11.96
N ALA A 183 4.12 -12.82 -13.19
CA ALA A 183 2.80 -13.01 -13.81
C ALA A 183 1.95 -14.06 -13.06
N LEU A 184 2.57 -15.13 -12.57
CA LEU A 184 1.91 -16.15 -11.76
C LEU A 184 1.56 -15.65 -10.34
N SER A 185 2.41 -14.82 -9.70
CA SER A 185 2.07 -14.19 -8.41
C SER A 185 0.91 -13.21 -8.56
N ALA A 186 0.90 -12.41 -9.63
CA ALA A 186 -0.19 -11.50 -9.93
C ALA A 186 -1.50 -12.28 -10.23
N LEU A 187 -1.45 -13.36 -11.01
CA LEU A 187 -2.64 -14.20 -11.27
C LEU A 187 -3.18 -14.86 -9.99
N ALA A 188 -2.30 -15.38 -9.13
CA ALA A 188 -2.68 -15.94 -7.83
C ALA A 188 -3.29 -14.85 -6.91
N ALA A 189 -2.68 -13.66 -6.85
CA ALA A 189 -3.20 -12.53 -6.10
C ALA A 189 -4.57 -12.09 -6.61
N PHE A 190 -4.76 -12.01 -7.93
CA PHE A 190 -6.04 -11.67 -8.56
C PHE A 190 -7.14 -12.65 -8.14
N LEU A 191 -6.89 -13.97 -8.29
CA LEU A 191 -7.88 -15.00 -7.94
C LEU A 191 -8.23 -15.00 -6.44
N CYS A 192 -7.22 -14.87 -5.56
CA CYS A 192 -7.46 -14.74 -4.13
C CYS A 192 -8.17 -13.43 -3.75
N SER A 193 -7.95 -12.33 -4.49
CA SER A 193 -8.66 -11.06 -4.26
C SER A 193 -10.11 -11.12 -4.71
N VAL A 194 -10.42 -11.77 -5.83
CA VAL A 194 -11.81 -12.03 -6.25
C VAL A 194 -12.53 -12.85 -5.18
N LEU A 195 -11.88 -13.89 -4.64
CA LEU A 195 -12.44 -14.71 -3.56
C LEU A 195 -12.66 -13.90 -2.27
N ILE A 196 -11.67 -13.13 -1.82
CA ILE A 196 -11.75 -12.32 -0.60
C ILE A 196 -12.82 -11.22 -0.73
N THR A 197 -12.83 -10.44 -1.82
CA THR A 197 -13.86 -9.42 -2.06
C THR A 197 -15.25 -10.04 -2.22
N GLY A 198 -15.38 -11.25 -2.76
CA GLY A 198 -16.65 -11.99 -2.80
C GLY A 198 -17.22 -12.30 -1.40
N LEU A 199 -16.36 -12.47 -0.39
CA LEU A 199 -16.75 -12.69 1.01
C LEU A 199 -17.11 -11.41 1.77
N LEU A 200 -17.02 -10.23 1.12
CA LEU A 200 -17.29 -8.94 1.76
C LEU A 200 -18.79 -8.72 2.08
N GLY A 201 -19.69 -9.43 1.40
CA GLY A 201 -21.11 -9.53 1.79
C GLY A 201 -22.01 -8.38 1.32
N THR A 202 -21.69 -7.69 0.22
CA THR A 202 -22.43 -6.52 -0.32
C THR A 202 -23.82 -6.83 -0.92
N HIS A 203 -24.50 -7.87 -0.42
CA HIS A 203 -25.79 -8.35 -0.95
C HIS A 203 -26.98 -7.49 -0.50
N GLU A 204 -26.90 -6.90 0.70
CA GLU A 204 -27.92 -6.00 1.22
C GLU A 204 -27.52 -4.53 0.96
N GLY A 205 -28.41 -3.77 0.31
CA GLY A 205 -28.21 -2.34 0.11
C GLY A 205 -27.15 -1.93 -0.93
N ILE A 206 -27.18 -2.48 -2.15
CA ILE A 206 -26.23 -2.14 -3.25
C ILE A 206 -26.07 -0.61 -3.47
N HIS A 207 -27.15 0.17 -3.30
CA HIS A 207 -27.18 1.63 -3.43
C HIS A 207 -27.08 2.41 -2.11
N GLN A 208 -26.85 1.74 -0.98
CA GLN A 208 -26.58 2.42 0.28
C GLN A 208 -25.17 3.02 0.29
N ASN A 209 -25.04 4.20 0.90
CA ASN A 209 -23.79 4.92 1.07
C ASN A 209 -23.14 4.48 2.40
N ILE A 210 -22.12 3.64 2.30
CA ILE A 210 -21.34 3.16 3.45
C ILE A 210 -20.07 4.01 3.66
N ALA A 211 -19.55 4.03 4.88
CA ALA A 211 -18.21 4.54 5.15
C ALA A 211 -17.18 3.48 4.72
N CYS A 212 -16.55 3.67 3.57
CA CYS A 212 -15.59 2.69 3.06
C CYS A 212 -14.21 2.84 3.71
N GLN A 213 -13.74 1.76 4.33
CA GLN A 213 -12.36 1.55 4.77
C GLN A 213 -11.74 0.41 3.94
N LEU A 214 -10.41 0.28 3.91
CA LEU A 214 -9.70 -0.80 3.18
C LEU A 214 -10.27 -2.19 3.55
N ASP A 215 -10.45 -2.39 4.85
CA ASP A 215 -11.05 -3.57 5.46
C ASP A 215 -12.26 -3.15 6.32
N PRO A 216 -13.48 -3.08 5.75
CA PRO A 216 -14.66 -2.61 6.45
C PRO A 216 -14.84 -3.32 7.81
N PRO A 217 -15.10 -2.57 8.91
CA PRO A 217 -15.25 -3.17 10.24
C PRO A 217 -16.44 -4.15 10.31
N GLU A 218 -17.46 -3.92 9.48
CA GLU A 218 -18.68 -4.72 9.35
C GLU A 218 -18.53 -6.00 8.50
N ALA A 219 -17.37 -6.22 7.86
CA ALA A 219 -17.14 -7.39 7.01
C ALA A 219 -17.39 -8.73 7.76
N SER A 220 -17.86 -9.75 7.04
CA SER A 220 -18.08 -11.09 7.60
C SER A 220 -16.82 -11.65 8.28
N PRO A 221 -16.91 -12.38 9.41
CA PRO A 221 -15.76 -13.10 9.97
C PRO A 221 -15.08 -14.05 8.96
N GLN A 222 -15.81 -14.53 7.96
CA GLN A 222 -15.27 -15.33 6.85
C GLN A 222 -14.27 -14.53 6.00
N TYR A 223 -14.51 -13.23 5.78
CA TYR A 223 -13.59 -12.33 5.09
C TYR A 223 -12.28 -12.18 5.89
N ASP A 224 -12.39 -11.83 7.18
CA ASP A 224 -11.23 -11.63 8.07
C ASP A 224 -10.36 -12.91 8.13
N ILE A 225 -10.99 -14.09 8.28
CA ILE A 225 -10.31 -15.40 8.34
C ILE A 225 -9.70 -15.81 6.99
N ALA A 226 -10.41 -15.60 5.86
CA ALA A 226 -9.88 -15.92 4.54
C ALA A 226 -8.67 -15.05 4.18
N LYS A 227 -8.73 -13.75 4.52
CA LYS A 227 -7.64 -12.80 4.34
C LYS A 227 -6.43 -13.16 5.19
N PHE A 228 -6.62 -13.51 6.46
CA PHE A 228 -5.55 -14.04 7.32
C PHE A 228 -4.89 -15.30 6.71
N SER A 229 -5.72 -16.25 6.26
CA SER A 229 -5.26 -17.56 5.81
C SER A 229 -4.47 -17.48 4.49
N LEU A 230 -5.00 -16.76 3.50
CA LEU A 230 -4.40 -16.60 2.17
C LEU A 230 -3.31 -15.52 2.13
N GLY A 231 -3.46 -14.47 2.93
CA GLY A 231 -2.59 -13.29 2.92
C GLY A 231 -1.50 -13.27 3.98
N PHE A 232 -1.53 -14.16 4.98
CA PHE A 232 -0.46 -14.27 5.99
C PHE A 232 -0.03 -15.72 6.20
N LEU A 233 -0.93 -16.59 6.64
CA LEU A 233 -0.56 -17.93 7.11
C LEU A 233 0.07 -18.79 6.00
N LEU A 234 -0.59 -18.89 4.85
CA LEU A 234 -0.08 -19.68 3.72
C LEU A 234 1.26 -19.12 3.15
N PRO A 235 1.41 -17.81 2.86
CA PRO A 235 2.70 -17.22 2.47
C PRO A 235 3.85 -17.52 3.44
N TYR A 236 3.64 -17.30 4.74
CA TYR A 236 4.72 -17.45 5.72
C TYR A 236 5.02 -18.91 6.09
N LEU A 237 4.05 -19.83 6.07
CA LEU A 237 4.34 -21.27 6.17
C LEU A 237 5.21 -21.74 4.99
N LEU A 238 4.92 -21.29 3.77
CA LEU A 238 5.75 -21.57 2.60
C LEU A 238 7.16 -20.97 2.77
N LEU A 239 7.28 -19.68 3.10
CA LEU A 239 8.56 -19.00 3.30
C LEU A 239 9.41 -19.68 4.40
N MET A 240 8.81 -20.05 5.52
CA MET A 240 9.49 -20.79 6.60
C MET A 240 9.97 -22.17 6.12
N GLY A 241 9.15 -22.92 5.37
CA GLY A 241 9.58 -24.17 4.76
C GLY A 241 10.77 -24.00 3.80
N PHE A 242 10.79 -22.92 3.02
CA PHE A 242 11.92 -22.57 2.16
C PHE A 242 13.18 -22.23 2.99
N LEU A 243 13.07 -21.35 3.99
CA LEU A 243 14.16 -20.91 4.87
C LEU A 243 14.76 -22.07 5.68
N ILE A 244 13.93 -22.93 6.29
CA ILE A 244 14.39 -24.13 7.00
C ILE A 244 15.18 -25.04 6.06
N THR A 245 14.72 -25.23 4.81
CA THR A 245 15.50 -26.00 3.83
C THR A 245 16.84 -25.34 3.53
N CYS A 246 16.89 -24.01 3.36
CA CYS A 246 18.13 -23.27 3.11
C CYS A 246 19.12 -23.47 4.26
N CYS A 247 18.69 -23.30 5.51
CA CYS A 247 19.53 -23.52 6.69
C CYS A 247 20.09 -24.96 6.74
N VAL A 248 19.26 -25.98 6.48
CA VAL A 248 19.70 -27.38 6.44
C VAL A 248 20.71 -27.64 5.32
N VAL A 249 20.58 -27.00 4.15
CA VAL A 249 21.59 -27.09 3.07
C VAL A 249 22.88 -26.36 3.45
N TRP A 250 22.79 -25.12 3.92
CA TRP A 250 23.94 -24.29 4.30
C TRP A 250 24.79 -24.92 5.41
N ILE A 251 24.16 -25.58 6.40
CA ILE A 251 24.85 -26.33 7.46
C ILE A 251 25.57 -27.57 6.90
N ARG A 252 24.98 -28.27 5.92
CA ARG A 252 25.53 -29.51 5.36
C ARG A 252 26.68 -29.27 4.37
N ASP A 253 26.62 -28.20 3.60
CA ASP A 253 27.61 -27.90 2.55
C ASP A 253 28.93 -27.30 3.11
N LYS A 254 29.05 -27.12 4.44
CA LYS A 254 30.23 -26.62 5.18
C LYS A 254 30.77 -25.23 4.79
N VAL A 255 30.24 -24.59 3.75
CA VAL A 255 30.52 -23.19 3.43
C VAL A 255 30.04 -22.29 4.57
N SER A 256 30.75 -21.19 4.83
CA SER A 256 30.46 -20.29 5.95
C SER A 256 29.06 -19.66 5.90
N PHE A 257 28.11 -20.31 6.59
CA PHE A 257 26.78 -19.80 6.93
C PHE A 257 26.76 -18.28 7.25
N PRO A 258 27.62 -17.72 8.14
CA PRO A 258 27.62 -16.28 8.40
C PRO A 258 27.95 -15.41 7.18
N SER A 259 28.77 -15.89 6.24
CA SER A 259 29.07 -15.17 4.99
C SER A 259 27.87 -15.15 4.04
N ARG A 260 27.11 -16.27 3.95
CA ARG A 260 25.86 -16.34 3.17
C ARG A 260 24.77 -15.46 3.78
N LEU A 261 24.62 -15.51 5.11
CA LEU A 261 23.70 -14.66 5.86
C LEU A 261 24.05 -13.18 5.69
N LYS A 262 25.33 -12.80 5.72
CA LYS A 262 25.79 -11.43 5.44
C LYS A 262 25.46 -10.99 4.01
N ALA A 263 25.62 -11.85 3.01
CA ALA A 263 25.26 -11.56 1.63
C ALA A 263 23.75 -11.39 1.41
N CYS A 264 22.91 -12.15 2.13
CA CYS A 264 21.45 -12.05 2.06
C CYS A 264 20.84 -11.03 3.05
N SER A 265 21.66 -10.43 3.93
CA SER A 265 21.22 -9.67 5.11
C SER A 265 20.20 -8.57 4.80
N GLY A 266 20.39 -7.82 3.72
CA GLY A 266 19.46 -6.75 3.34
C GLY A 266 18.08 -7.25 2.90
N ILE A 267 18.02 -8.40 2.23
CA ILE A 267 16.77 -9.04 1.81
C ILE A 267 16.07 -9.66 3.03
N LEU A 268 16.85 -10.25 3.94
CA LEU A 268 16.34 -10.78 5.20
C LEU A 268 15.78 -9.68 6.11
N ALA A 269 16.40 -8.49 6.13
CA ALA A 269 15.89 -7.33 6.85
C ALA A 269 14.54 -6.87 6.28
N VAL A 270 14.43 -6.69 4.96
CA VAL A 270 13.17 -6.36 4.27
C VAL A 270 12.08 -7.40 4.55
N GLY A 271 12.41 -8.70 4.44
CA GLY A 271 11.46 -9.78 4.73
C GLY A 271 11.07 -9.90 6.21
N LEU A 272 11.94 -9.49 7.15
CA LEU A 272 11.63 -9.45 8.58
C LEU A 272 10.75 -8.24 8.93
N THR A 273 11.03 -7.06 8.38
CA THR A 273 10.14 -5.88 8.49
C THR A 273 8.74 -6.23 7.98
N ALA A 274 8.66 -6.88 6.81
CA ALA A 274 7.41 -7.38 6.25
C ALA A 274 6.70 -8.37 7.18
N PHE A 275 7.42 -9.39 7.67
CA PHE A 275 6.83 -10.38 8.58
C PHE A 275 6.24 -9.74 9.84
N CYS A 276 6.99 -8.86 10.51
CA CYS A 276 6.55 -8.21 11.74
C CYS A 276 5.34 -7.29 11.51
N SER A 277 5.35 -6.46 10.47
CA SER A 277 4.25 -5.53 10.17
C SER A 277 2.98 -6.26 9.76
N ARG A 278 3.11 -7.24 8.86
CA ARG A 278 2.00 -8.05 8.36
C ARG A 278 1.47 -8.97 9.47
N LEU A 279 2.30 -9.43 10.41
CA LEU A 279 1.85 -10.18 11.61
C LEU A 279 0.98 -9.30 12.53
N VAL A 280 1.43 -8.08 12.88
CA VAL A 280 0.66 -7.16 13.73
C VAL A 280 -0.69 -6.83 13.08
N TYR A 281 -0.68 -6.41 11.81
CA TYR A 281 -1.90 -6.09 11.05
C TYR A 281 -2.88 -7.28 11.01
N ASN A 282 -2.41 -8.48 10.63
CA ASN A 282 -3.26 -9.68 10.57
C ASN A 282 -3.77 -10.14 11.94
N SER A 283 -2.97 -9.96 13.00
CA SER A 283 -3.39 -10.27 14.37
C SER A 283 -4.54 -9.37 14.83
N ILE A 284 -4.51 -8.09 14.45
CA ILE A 284 -5.58 -7.14 14.75
C ILE A 284 -6.85 -7.47 13.94
N LEU A 285 -6.75 -7.87 12.67
CA LEU A 285 -7.90 -8.35 11.87
C LEU A 285 -8.56 -9.59 12.52
N VAL A 286 -7.78 -10.57 12.95
CA VAL A 286 -8.32 -11.77 13.62
C VAL A 286 -8.91 -11.41 14.99
N HIS A 287 -8.26 -10.58 15.79
CA HIS A 287 -8.80 -10.10 17.07
C HIS A 287 -10.14 -9.37 16.87
N ARG A 288 -10.23 -8.51 15.85
CA ARG A 288 -11.47 -7.83 15.43
C ARG A 288 -12.58 -8.83 15.07
N SER A 289 -12.26 -9.95 14.40
CA SER A 289 -13.23 -11.00 14.09
C SER A 289 -13.74 -11.74 15.33
N GLY A 290 -12.88 -11.95 16.34
CA GLY A 290 -13.29 -12.52 17.64
C GLY A 290 -14.25 -11.60 18.39
N LEU A 291 -13.93 -10.30 18.45
CA LEU A 291 -14.76 -9.26 19.06
C LEU A 291 -16.05 -8.91 18.27
N LYS A 292 -16.38 -9.65 17.21
CA LYS A 292 -17.73 -9.67 16.58
C LYS A 292 -18.64 -10.73 17.18
N SER A 293 -18.07 -11.78 17.77
CA SER A 293 -18.82 -12.87 18.43
C SER A 293 -19.13 -12.58 19.89
N ASP A 294 -18.36 -11.70 20.54
CA ASP A 294 -18.56 -11.27 21.92
C ASP A 294 -19.17 -9.87 22.02
N THR A 295 -19.94 -9.63 23.08
CA THR A 295 -21.09 -8.72 23.00
C THR A 295 -20.77 -7.26 23.33
N GLY A 296 -21.24 -6.33 22.49
CA GLY A 296 -21.52 -4.95 22.87
C GLY A 296 -20.36 -3.95 22.97
N GLU A 297 -19.11 -4.37 23.14
CA GLU A 297 -18.02 -3.41 23.35
C GLU A 297 -17.62 -2.61 22.08
N GLY A 298 -17.80 -1.29 22.18
CA GLY A 298 -16.97 -0.23 21.59
C GLY A 298 -16.71 -0.25 20.08
N SER A 299 -17.61 0.35 19.29
CA SER A 299 -17.34 0.67 17.88
C SER A 299 -16.06 1.49 17.70
N LEU A 300 -15.85 2.51 18.54
CA LEU A 300 -14.67 3.38 18.54
C LEU A 300 -13.34 2.61 18.74
N TRP A 301 -13.33 1.60 19.62
CA TRP A 301 -12.13 0.77 19.86
C TRP A 301 -11.82 -0.11 18.64
N LYS A 302 -12.85 -0.73 18.04
CA LYS A 302 -12.73 -1.52 16.80
C LYS A 302 -12.23 -0.67 15.63
N GLN A 303 -12.64 0.60 15.55
CA GLN A 303 -12.17 1.56 14.55
C GLN A 303 -10.70 1.98 14.80
N ALA A 304 -10.34 2.36 16.04
CA ALA A 304 -8.98 2.75 16.41
C ALA A 304 -7.96 1.61 16.19
N LEU A 305 -8.34 0.36 16.50
CA LEU A 305 -7.54 -0.83 16.19
C LEU A 305 -7.37 -1.02 14.67
N THR A 306 -8.43 -0.86 13.87
CA THR A 306 -8.32 -1.00 12.41
C THR A 306 -7.40 0.08 11.82
N HIS A 307 -7.58 1.35 12.20
CA HIS A 307 -6.74 2.45 11.71
C HIS A 307 -5.26 2.32 12.13
N SER A 308 -4.97 1.85 13.35
CA SER A 308 -3.59 1.62 13.79
C SER A 308 -2.94 0.39 13.12
N ALA A 309 -3.70 -0.67 12.84
CA ALA A 309 -3.23 -1.80 12.04
C ALA A 309 -2.84 -1.38 10.62
N GLU A 310 -3.69 -0.56 9.98
CA GLU A 310 -3.45 0.06 8.69
C GLU A 310 -2.18 0.95 8.72
N LEU A 311 -2.05 1.84 9.70
CA LEU A 311 -0.87 2.69 9.91
C LEU A 311 0.45 1.88 10.02
N VAL A 312 0.44 0.77 10.77
CA VAL A 312 1.59 -0.14 10.92
C VAL A 312 1.95 -0.83 9.60
N LEU A 313 0.95 -1.23 8.81
CA LEU A 313 1.20 -1.86 7.50
C LEU A 313 1.80 -0.86 6.50
N PHE A 314 1.26 0.37 6.41
CA PHE A 314 1.73 1.37 5.45
C PHE A 314 3.12 1.92 5.81
N SER A 315 3.35 2.19 7.09
CA SER A 315 4.67 2.65 7.57
C SER A 315 5.76 1.60 7.33
N ALA A 316 5.43 0.31 7.44
CA ALA A 316 6.31 -0.78 7.07
C ALA A 316 6.55 -0.88 5.56
N CYS A 317 5.53 -0.69 4.71
CA CYS A 317 5.72 -0.63 3.25
C CYS A 317 6.66 0.52 2.85
N CYS A 318 6.53 1.69 3.49
CA CYS A 318 7.46 2.81 3.31
C CYS A 318 8.88 2.45 3.76
N LEU A 319 9.03 1.77 4.90
CA LEU A 319 10.32 1.31 5.42
C LEU A 319 10.95 0.23 4.53
N GLU A 320 10.17 -0.70 3.99
CA GLU A 320 10.62 -1.75 3.05
C GLU A 320 11.16 -1.12 1.76
N LEU A 321 10.47 -0.13 1.20
CA LEU A 321 10.93 0.63 0.03
C LEU A 321 12.24 1.40 0.32
N VAL A 322 12.33 2.07 1.47
CA VAL A 322 13.56 2.75 1.91
C VAL A 322 14.71 1.75 2.09
N LEU A 323 14.46 0.62 2.76
CA LEU A 323 15.44 -0.46 2.92
C LEU A 323 15.91 -1.00 1.57
N LEU A 324 15.01 -1.21 0.60
CA LEU A 324 15.36 -1.62 -0.76
C LEU A 324 16.28 -0.59 -1.46
N VAL A 325 16.00 0.72 -1.36
CA VAL A 325 16.90 1.78 -1.86
C VAL A 325 18.29 1.72 -1.23
N PHE A 326 18.37 1.40 0.07
CA PHE A 326 19.65 1.33 0.77
C PHE A 326 20.43 0.04 0.50
N LEU A 327 19.76 -1.10 0.35
CA LEU A 327 20.35 -2.45 0.41
C LEU A 327 20.41 -3.17 -0.94
N CYS A 328 19.54 -2.84 -1.91
CA CYS A 328 19.54 -3.48 -3.23
C CYS A 328 20.67 -2.92 -4.12
N GLN A 329 21.50 -3.78 -4.72
CA GLN A 329 22.67 -3.38 -5.52
C GLN A 329 22.37 -2.38 -6.66
N PRO A 330 21.43 -2.62 -7.59
CA PRO A 330 21.11 -1.64 -8.64
C PRO A 330 20.68 -0.26 -8.08
N CYS A 331 20.03 -0.24 -6.91
CA CYS A 331 19.65 1.01 -6.25
C CYS A 331 20.86 1.70 -5.59
N GLN A 332 21.81 0.93 -5.01
CA GLN A 332 23.06 1.50 -4.49
C GLN A 332 23.89 2.16 -5.59
N ASP A 333 24.00 1.55 -6.77
CA ASP A 333 24.81 2.10 -7.87
C ASP A 333 24.13 3.31 -8.53
N ALA A 334 22.81 3.25 -8.76
CA ALA A 334 22.06 4.42 -9.18
C ALA A 334 22.16 5.57 -8.17
N ARG A 335 22.18 5.28 -6.86
CA ARG A 335 22.31 6.28 -5.79
C ARG A 335 23.72 6.89 -5.78
N ARG A 336 24.76 6.07 -5.96
CA ARG A 336 26.15 6.54 -6.12
C ARG A 336 26.29 7.45 -7.33
N ASP A 337 25.64 7.12 -8.46
CA ASP A 337 25.63 7.96 -9.66
C ASP A 337 24.95 9.31 -9.41
N VAL A 338 23.72 9.31 -8.86
CA VAL A 338 22.98 10.55 -8.57
C VAL A 338 23.73 11.44 -7.58
N VAL A 339 24.31 10.87 -6.51
CA VAL A 339 25.14 11.64 -5.56
C VAL A 339 26.38 12.22 -6.24
N ARG A 340 27.08 11.46 -7.11
CA ARG A 340 28.22 11.97 -7.88
C ARG A 340 27.81 13.11 -8.83
N HIS A 341 26.67 13.01 -9.51
CA HIS A 341 26.15 14.09 -10.35
C HIS A 341 25.77 15.34 -9.54
N LEU A 342 25.07 15.18 -8.41
CA LEU A 342 24.71 16.30 -7.53
C LEU A 342 25.96 17.01 -6.99
N GLN A 343 26.97 16.26 -6.52
CA GLN A 343 28.25 16.81 -6.09
C GLN A 343 28.94 17.62 -7.20
N HIS A 344 28.97 17.10 -8.43
CA HIS A 344 29.54 17.81 -9.59
C HIS A 344 28.74 19.06 -9.97
N CYS A 345 27.40 19.04 -9.88
CA CYS A 345 26.56 20.22 -10.08
C CYS A 345 26.80 21.29 -9.02
N CYS A 346 26.84 20.94 -7.73
CA CYS A 346 27.12 21.91 -6.66
C CYS A 346 28.53 22.52 -6.79
N GLN A 347 29.54 21.71 -7.15
CA GLN A 347 30.90 22.20 -7.41
C GLN A 347 30.96 23.14 -8.63
N SER A 348 30.22 22.86 -9.70
CA SER A 348 30.22 23.72 -10.90
C SER A 348 29.46 25.04 -10.71
N ILE A 349 28.43 25.05 -9.86
CA ILE A 349 27.76 26.29 -9.39
C ILE A 349 28.73 27.11 -8.54
N SER A 350 29.31 26.52 -7.49
CA SER A 350 30.25 27.20 -6.59
C SER A 350 31.46 27.80 -7.33
N ARG A 351 32.02 27.10 -8.33
CA ARG A 351 33.10 27.64 -9.18
C ARG A 351 32.64 28.83 -10.04
N ARG A 352 31.40 28.83 -10.56
CA ARG A 352 30.87 29.96 -11.35
C ARG A 352 30.61 31.19 -10.49
N GLU A 353 30.21 30.99 -9.24
CA GLU A 353 29.96 32.04 -8.26
C GLU A 353 31.29 32.66 -7.78
N ALA A 354 32.28 31.84 -7.43
CA ALA A 354 33.63 32.32 -7.14
C ALA A 354 34.25 33.11 -8.29
N ASN A 355 34.06 32.66 -9.54
CA ASN A 355 34.58 33.37 -10.72
C ASN A 355 33.85 34.69 -11.02
N ARG A 356 32.59 34.85 -10.57
CA ARG A 356 31.88 36.14 -10.63
C ARG A 356 32.42 37.14 -9.62
N ASN A 357 32.78 36.69 -8.42
CA ASN A 357 33.27 37.57 -7.35
C ASN A 357 34.73 38.02 -7.53
N ILE A 358 35.45 37.49 -8.52
CA ILE A 358 36.79 37.96 -8.94
C ILE A 358 36.68 39.10 -9.98
N MET A 359 35.49 39.32 -10.54
CA MET A 359 35.22 40.38 -11.52
C MET A 359 34.95 41.72 -10.81
N GLU A 360 35.91 42.21 -10.02
CA GLU A 360 35.83 43.57 -9.46
C GLU A 360 35.70 44.60 -10.59
N PRO A 361 34.76 45.56 -10.50
CA PRO A 361 34.68 46.63 -11.48
C PRO A 361 35.88 47.56 -11.30
N HIS A 362 36.83 47.50 -12.24
CA HIS A 362 37.84 48.55 -12.40
C HIS A 362 37.13 49.87 -12.76
N ILE A 363 36.78 50.65 -11.73
CA ILE A 363 36.31 52.02 -11.90
C ILE A 363 37.54 52.89 -12.17
N GLU A 364 37.93 52.96 -13.43
CA GLU A 364 38.92 53.94 -13.89
C GLU A 364 38.32 55.33 -13.76
N ILE A 365 38.64 56.02 -12.67
CA ILE A 365 38.35 57.45 -12.52
C ILE A 365 39.23 58.19 -13.50
N GLY A 366 38.66 58.52 -14.66
CA GLY A 366 39.29 59.33 -15.69
C GLY A 366 39.81 60.63 -15.09
N LYS A 367 41.10 60.88 -15.27
CA LYS A 367 41.75 62.11 -14.80
C LYS A 367 41.77 63.11 -15.96
N ASP A 368 41.01 64.19 -15.83
CA ASP A 368 41.03 65.28 -16.80
C ASP A 368 42.41 65.93 -16.86
N ASP A 369 43.02 65.93 -18.04
CA ASP A 369 44.17 66.77 -18.41
C ASP A 369 43.84 67.45 -19.76
N PRO A 370 44.19 68.73 -19.96
CA PRO A 370 43.46 69.61 -20.88
C PRO A 370 43.86 69.49 -22.36
N ILE A 371 42.85 69.51 -23.24
CA ILE A 371 43.07 69.66 -24.69
C ILE A 371 43.48 71.10 -24.99
N SER A 372 44.75 71.29 -25.37
CA SER A 372 45.24 72.54 -25.94
C SER A 372 44.74 72.72 -27.37
N LEU A 373 44.14 73.88 -27.64
CA LEU A 373 43.88 74.35 -29.00
C LEU A 373 45.21 74.58 -29.72
N ASN A 374 45.34 74.05 -30.94
CA ASN A 374 46.24 74.61 -31.93
C ASN A 374 45.60 74.52 -33.32
N SER A 375 45.40 75.68 -33.96
CA SER A 375 44.96 75.79 -35.34
C SER A 375 46.13 75.52 -36.30
N ASP A 376 45.86 75.08 -37.53
CA ASP A 376 45.93 75.99 -38.70
C ASP A 376 45.71 75.34 -40.09
N ASN A 377 45.09 76.13 -40.97
CA ASN A 377 45.31 76.26 -42.42
C ASN A 377 45.11 75.09 -43.40
N GLN A 378 43.91 75.04 -43.98
CA GLN A 378 43.64 75.04 -45.44
C GLN A 378 42.13 75.37 -45.61
N GLU A 379 41.61 76.16 -46.56
CA GLU A 379 42.11 76.72 -47.84
C GLU A 379 41.54 78.15 -48.10
N SER A 380 42.03 78.80 -49.18
CA SER A 380 41.56 80.06 -49.82
C SER A 380 41.88 81.39 -49.11
#